data_AF-A0A0D2TGI2-F1
#
_entry.id   AF-A0A0D2TGI2-F1
#
_cell.length_a   1.000
_cell.length_b   1.000
_cell.length_c   1.000
_cell.angle_alpha   90.00
_cell.angle_beta   90.00
_cell.angle_gamma   90.00
#
_symmetry.space_group_name_H-M   'P 1'
#
loop_
_entity.id
_entity.type
_entity.pdbx_description
1 polymer ?
#
loop_
_entity_poly.entity_id
_entity_poly.type
_entity_poly.pdbx_seq_one_letter_code
_entity_poly.pdbx_strand_id
1 'polypeptide(L)'
;MAGIGPLTQDWEPVVIRKKAPTAAAKKDEKVVNAARRAGAEIESIKKSNAGTNRAASSSTSLNTRKLDEDTENLAHDRVPTELKKAIMQARMDKKLTQAQLAQVSSLYSCVYIFMHIPQD
;
A
#
# COMPACT_ATOMS: atom_id res chain seq x y z
N MET A 1 -1.71 28.49 -57.81
CA MET A 1 -0.24 28.49 -57.71
C MET A 1 0.13 28.63 -56.23
N ALA A 2 1.05 27.79 -55.78
CA ALA A 2 1.52 27.71 -54.41
C ALA A 2 2.28 28.97 -53.97
N GLY A 3 2.24 29.23 -52.66
CA GLY A 3 3.06 30.25 -52.02
C GLY A 3 3.03 30.09 -50.50
N ILE A 4 3.45 28.92 -50.02
CA ILE A 4 3.83 28.71 -48.62
C ILE A 4 4.84 29.81 -48.27
N GLY A 5 4.52 30.67 -47.30
CA GLY A 5 5.49 31.61 -46.72
C GLY A 5 6.68 30.82 -46.15
N PRO A 6 7.88 31.42 -46.02
CA PRO A 6 9.06 30.69 -45.62
C PRO A 6 8.79 29.97 -44.30
N LEU A 7 8.70 28.63 -44.34
CA LEU A 7 8.77 27.77 -43.17
C LEU A 7 10.18 27.94 -42.62
N THR A 8 10.37 28.94 -41.76
CA THR A 8 11.60 29.09 -40.99
C THR A 8 11.65 27.92 -40.02
N GLN A 9 12.44 26.92 -40.38
CA GLN A 9 12.72 25.78 -39.52
C GLN A 9 13.70 26.29 -38.46
N ASP A 10 13.18 26.68 -37.30
CA ASP A 10 13.98 27.17 -36.18
C ASP A 10 14.91 26.04 -35.69
N TRP A 11 16.21 26.21 -35.94
CA TRP A 11 17.26 25.29 -35.48
C TRP A 11 17.81 25.69 -34.10
N GLU A 12 17.05 26.45 -33.30
CA GLU A 12 17.41 26.68 -31.91
C GLU A 12 17.44 25.32 -31.19
N PRO A 13 18.54 24.96 -30.50
CA PRO A 13 18.65 23.68 -29.85
C PRO A 13 17.58 23.57 -28.75
N VAL A 14 16.52 22.82 -29.03
CA VAL A 14 15.50 22.48 -28.03
C VAL A 14 16.16 21.57 -26.99
N VAL A 15 16.59 22.18 -25.88
CA VAL A 15 17.13 21.44 -24.73
C VAL A 15 15.98 20.72 -24.05
N ILE A 16 15.74 19.47 -24.45
CA ILE A 16 14.84 18.55 -23.75
C ILE A 16 15.48 18.22 -22.39
N ARG A 17 15.14 19.01 -21.37
CA ARG A 17 15.57 18.76 -19.99
C ARG A 17 14.97 17.43 -19.54
N LYS A 18 15.83 16.43 -19.32
CA LYS A 18 15.45 15.18 -18.65
C LYS A 18 14.88 15.54 -17.28
N LYS A 19 13.62 15.17 -17.06
CA LYS A 19 12.91 15.39 -15.80
C LYS A 19 13.74 14.77 -14.67
N ALA A 20 13.94 15.51 -13.59
CA ALA A 20 14.73 15.03 -12.46
C ALA A 20 14.17 13.68 -11.98
N PRO A 21 15.03 12.67 -11.74
CA PRO A 21 14.57 11.37 -11.29
C PRO A 21 13.80 11.52 -9.98
N THR A 22 12.60 10.95 -9.95
CA THR A 22 11.70 10.98 -8.80
C THR A 22 12.33 10.24 -7.62
N ALA A 23 11.87 10.52 -6.40
CA ALA A 23 12.38 9.88 -5.19
C ALA A 23 12.27 8.34 -5.22
N ALA A 24 11.31 7.79 -5.98
CA ALA A 24 11.19 6.35 -6.20
C ALA A 24 12.33 5.80 -7.08
N ALA A 25 12.69 6.50 -8.15
CA ALA A 25 13.80 6.10 -9.03
C ALA A 25 15.16 6.14 -8.31
N LYS A 26 15.34 7.02 -7.32
CA LYS A 26 16.57 7.07 -6.49
C LYS A 26 16.71 5.88 -5.53
N LYS A 27 15.62 5.17 -5.24
CA LYS A 27 15.60 4.00 -4.34
C LYS A 27 15.64 2.67 -5.09
N ASP A 28 15.62 2.71 -6.43
CA ASP A 28 15.72 1.51 -7.27
C ASP A 28 17.05 0.80 -7.04
N GLU A 29 17.03 -0.52 -6.91
CA GLU A 29 18.22 -1.34 -6.64
C GLU A 29 19.32 -1.13 -7.68
N LYS A 30 18.97 -0.89 -8.95
CA LYS A 30 19.95 -0.63 -10.02
C LYS A 30 20.69 0.68 -9.78
N VAL A 31 19.98 1.70 -9.33
CA VAL A 31 20.54 3.03 -9.04
C VAL A 31 21.40 2.98 -7.77
N VAL A 32 20.94 2.29 -6.73
CA VAL A 32 21.70 2.10 -5.48
C VAL A 32 22.98 1.29 -5.73
N ASN A 33 22.92 0.24 -6.54
CA ASN A 33 24.10 -0.56 -6.87
C ASN A 33 25.10 0.20 -7.75
N ALA A 34 24.63 1.03 -8.69
CA ALA A 34 25.49 1.90 -9.47
C ALA A 34 26.19 2.95 -8.59
N ALA A 35 25.46 3.58 -7.66
CA ALA A 35 26.03 4.49 -6.67
C ALA A 35 27.08 3.81 -5.78
N ARG A 36 26.83 2.56 -5.35
CA ARG A 36 27.78 1.77 -4.53
C ARG A 36 29.08 1.50 -5.29
N ARG A 37 28.99 1.17 -6.58
CA ARG A 37 30.17 0.94 -7.43
C ARG A 37 30.93 2.23 -7.75
N ALA A 38 30.21 3.35 -7.86
CA ALA A 38 30.79 4.66 -8.13
C ALA A 38 31.38 5.33 -6.88
N GLY A 39 31.28 4.72 -5.70
CA GLY A 39 31.72 5.33 -4.43
C GLY A 39 30.89 6.54 -4.01
N ALA A 40 29.70 6.72 -4.59
CA ALA A 40 28.80 7.79 -4.23
C ALA A 40 28.17 7.54 -2.86
N GLU A 41 27.87 8.61 -2.13
CA GLU A 41 27.26 8.53 -0.80
C GLU A 41 25.86 7.88 -0.87
N ILE A 42 25.67 6.82 -0.09
CA ILE A 42 24.39 6.13 0.05
C ILE A 42 23.88 6.38 1.47
N GLU A 43 22.84 7.19 1.57
CA GLU A 43 22.14 7.40 2.84
C GLU A 43 21.27 6.19 3.17
N SER A 44 21.55 5.52 4.30
CA SER A 44 20.72 4.44 4.81
C SER A 44 19.92 4.91 6.02
N ILE A 45 18.60 4.93 5.90
CA ILE A 45 17.69 5.31 7.00
C ILE A 45 17.00 4.06 7.53
N LYS A 46 17.12 3.84 8.85
CA LYS A 46 16.39 2.77 9.53
C LYS A 46 14.88 3.05 9.45
N LYS A 47 14.10 2.08 8.97
CA LYS A 47 12.63 2.20 8.96
C LYS A 47 12.11 2.32 10.39
N SER A 48 11.08 3.14 10.62
CA SER A 48 10.53 3.45 11.95
C SER A 48 10.21 2.22 12.80
N ASN A 49 9.73 1.14 12.17
CA ASN A 49 9.41 -0.13 12.84
C ASN A 49 10.43 -1.25 12.54
N ALA A 50 11.67 -0.91 12.17
CA ALA A 50 12.68 -1.93 11.89
C ALA A 50 13.15 -2.64 13.17
N GLY A 51 13.13 -3.98 13.15
CA GLY A 51 13.61 -4.82 14.25
C GLY A 51 12.58 -5.11 15.35
N THR A 52 11.30 -4.80 15.12
CA THR A 52 10.20 -5.17 16.03
C THR A 52 9.24 -6.16 15.37
N ASN A 53 8.71 -7.09 16.14
CA ASN A 53 7.67 -8.06 15.77
C ASN A 53 6.30 -7.62 16.30
N ARG A 54 5.93 -6.36 16.07
CA ARG A 54 4.62 -5.84 16.48
C ARG A 54 3.50 -6.65 15.82
N ALA A 55 2.60 -7.21 16.63
CA ALA A 55 1.44 -7.92 16.11
C ALA A 55 0.55 -6.97 15.28
N ALA A 56 -0.06 -7.46 14.19
CA ALA A 56 -0.93 -6.63 13.35
C ALA A 56 -2.12 -6.03 14.11
N SER A 57 -2.53 -6.64 15.23
CA SER A 57 -3.54 -6.13 16.15
C SER A 57 -3.08 -4.95 17.01
N SER A 58 -1.77 -4.71 17.12
CA SER A 58 -1.18 -3.69 17.99
C SER A 58 -0.94 -2.34 17.31
N SER A 59 -1.25 -2.26 16.02
CA SER A 59 -1.11 -1.06 15.21
C SER A 59 -2.28 -0.94 14.23
N THR A 60 -2.82 0.26 14.11
CA THR A 60 -3.84 0.58 13.12
C THR A 60 -3.28 0.41 11.70
N SER A 61 -4.03 -0.26 10.82
CA SER A 61 -3.70 -0.41 9.39
C SER A 61 -3.94 0.86 8.58
N LEU A 62 -4.67 1.82 9.14
CA LEU A 62 -4.97 3.11 8.57
C LEU A 62 -3.89 4.15 8.90
N ASN A 63 -3.81 5.20 8.08
CA ASN A 63 -2.92 6.30 8.34
C ASN A 63 -3.45 7.14 9.52
N THR A 64 -2.81 7.05 10.67
CA THR A 64 -3.26 7.70 11.91
C THR A 64 -3.35 9.22 11.77
N ARG A 65 -2.49 9.85 10.96
CA ARG A 65 -2.56 11.29 10.72
C ARG A 65 -3.84 11.69 9.99
N LYS A 66 -4.28 10.88 9.02
CA LYS A 66 -5.56 11.12 8.32
C LYS A 66 -6.75 10.92 9.25
N LEU A 67 -6.68 9.91 10.13
CA LEU A 67 -7.73 9.69 11.14
C LEU A 67 -7.87 10.86 12.13
N ASP A 68 -6.76 11.49 12.50
CA ASP A 68 -6.79 12.68 13.38
C ASP A 68 -7.34 13.92 12.65
N GLU A 69 -7.17 14.01 11.32
CA GLU A 69 -7.70 15.09 10.47
C GLU A 69 -9.19 14.87 10.10
N ASP A 70 -9.63 13.61 9.98
CA ASP A 70 -10.99 13.22 9.59
C ASP A 70 -11.94 13.23 10.82
N THR A 71 -12.44 14.41 11.20
CA THR A 71 -13.37 14.57 12.34
C THR A 71 -14.83 14.23 12.03
N GLU A 72 -15.20 13.96 10.78
CA GLU A 72 -16.61 13.90 10.34
C GLU A 72 -17.07 12.55 9.76
N ASN A 73 -16.16 11.63 9.41
CA ASN A 73 -16.52 10.37 8.75
C ASN A 73 -16.42 9.16 9.68
N LEU A 74 -17.43 8.94 10.53
CA LEU A 74 -17.52 7.78 11.45
C LEU A 74 -17.96 6.46 10.77
N ALA A 75 -18.17 6.47 9.45
CA ALA A 75 -18.56 5.28 8.70
C ALA A 75 -17.32 4.42 8.38
N HIS A 76 -17.10 3.37 9.16
CA HIS A 76 -16.10 2.35 8.84
C HIS A 76 -16.67 1.35 7.83
N ASP A 77 -15.87 1.00 6.82
CA ASP A 77 -16.20 -0.08 5.89
C ASP A 77 -16.47 -1.37 6.64
N ARG A 78 -17.72 -1.84 6.53
CA ARG A 78 -18.13 -3.13 7.06
C ARG A 78 -17.74 -4.21 6.06
N VAL A 79 -17.43 -5.37 6.59
CA VAL A 79 -17.07 -6.51 5.76
C VAL A 79 -18.31 -6.93 4.94
N PRO A 80 -18.17 -7.18 3.64
CA PRO A 80 -19.30 -7.52 2.78
C PRO A 80 -19.92 -8.87 3.15
N THR A 81 -21.24 -8.98 2.96
CA THR A 81 -22.04 -10.17 3.30
C THR A 81 -21.63 -11.42 2.50
N GLU A 82 -21.21 -11.24 1.25
CA GLU A 82 -20.72 -12.33 0.40
C GLU A 82 -19.44 -12.98 0.94
N LEU A 83 -18.53 -12.18 1.51
CA LEU A 83 -17.33 -12.71 2.14
C LEU A 83 -17.68 -13.53 3.40
N LYS A 84 -18.67 -13.08 4.20
CA LYS A 84 -19.17 -13.82 5.37
C LYS A 84 -19.68 -15.20 4.96
N LYS A 85 -20.52 -15.27 3.91
CA LYS A 85 -21.07 -16.54 3.38
C LYS A 85 -19.97 -17.47 2.88
N ALA A 86 -19.02 -16.95 2.10
CA ALA A 86 -17.91 -17.73 1.58
C ALA A 86 -17.03 -18.34 2.69
N ILE A 87 -16.73 -17.57 3.74
CA ILE A 87 -15.95 -18.06 4.89
C ILE A 87 -16.74 -19.12 5.65
N MET A 88 -18.04 -18.93 5.85
CA MET A 88 -18.89 -19.92 6.52
C MET A 88 -18.94 -21.24 5.76
N GLN A 89 -19.12 -21.19 4.43
CA GLN A 89 -19.11 -22.38 3.59
C GLN A 89 -17.76 -23.11 3.67
N ALA A 90 -16.67 -22.39 3.47
CA ALA A 90 -15.32 -22.96 3.54
C ALA A 90 -15.01 -23.55 4.94
N ARG A 91 -15.60 -23.01 6.01
CA ARG A 91 -15.46 -23.54 7.38
C ARG A 91 -16.16 -24.88 7.53
N MET A 92 -17.39 -25.00 7.00
CA MET A 92 -18.18 -26.23 7.03
C MET A 92 -17.53 -27.32 6.17
N ASP A 93 -17.05 -26.98 4.98
CA ASP A 93 -16.37 -27.93 4.08
C ASP A 93 -15.10 -28.52 4.72
N LYS A 94 -14.36 -27.69 5.47
CA LYS A 94 -13.16 -28.10 6.20
C LYS A 94 -13.44 -28.70 7.58
N LYS A 95 -14.72 -28.83 7.97
CA LYS A 95 -15.16 -29.35 9.29
C LYS A 95 -14.50 -28.63 10.47
N LEU A 96 -14.26 -27.33 10.33
CA LEU A 96 -13.63 -26.51 11.37
C LEU A 96 -14.68 -25.82 12.24
N THR A 97 -14.40 -25.71 13.54
CA THR A 97 -15.16 -24.85 14.45
C THR A 97 -14.65 -23.41 14.41
N GLN A 98 -15.45 -22.44 14.87
CA GLN A 98 -15.02 -21.03 14.93
C GLN A 98 -13.75 -20.85 15.76
N ALA A 99 -13.65 -21.56 16.88
CA ALA A 99 -12.50 -21.55 17.76
C ALA A 99 -11.25 -22.09 17.04
N GLN A 100 -11.37 -23.22 16.34
CA GLN A 100 -10.24 -23.80 15.60
C GLN A 100 -9.77 -22.92 14.44
N LEU A 101 -10.70 -22.30 13.71
CA LEU A 101 -10.32 -21.35 12.66
C LEU A 101 -9.56 -20.16 13.23
N ALA A 102 -10.04 -19.61 14.35
CA ALA A 102 -9.43 -18.46 15.00
C ALA A 102 -8.06 -18.76 15.64
N GLN A 103 -7.88 -20.00 16.14
CA GLN A 103 -6.58 -20.53 16.60
C GLN A 103 -5.57 -20.55 15.47
N VAL A 104 -5.94 -21.13 14.32
CA VAL A 104 -5.05 -21.25 13.16
C VAL A 104 -4.68 -19.88 12.61
N SER A 105 -5.62 -18.93 12.57
CA SER A 105 -5.35 -17.58 12.07
C SER A 105 -4.74 -16.64 13.11
N SER A 106 -4.57 -17.07 14.37
CA SER A 106 -4.11 -16.23 15.49
C SER A 106 -4.94 -14.95 15.73
N LEU A 107 -6.17 -14.89 15.22
CA LEU A 107 -7.05 -13.71 15.22
C LEU A 107 -8.34 -13.97 16.00
N TYR A 108 -8.20 -14.41 17.24
CA TYR A 108 -9.30 -14.75 18.13
C TYR A 108 -10.35 -13.65 18.29
N SER A 109 -9.92 -12.39 18.46
CA SER A 109 -10.85 -11.28 18.67
C SER A 109 -11.59 -10.88 17.38
N CYS A 110 -10.90 -10.81 16.24
CA CYS A 110 -11.51 -10.34 14.98
C CYS A 110 -12.52 -11.33 14.41
N VAL A 111 -12.27 -12.64 14.55
CA VAL A 111 -13.13 -13.70 14.01
C VAL A 111 -14.39 -13.89 14.88
N TYR A 112 -14.30 -13.65 16.20
CA TYR A 112 -15.46 -13.70 17.09
C TYR A 112 -16.39 -12.50 16.86
N ILE A 113 -15.85 -11.28 16.83
CA ILE A 113 -16.64 -10.05 16.62
C ILE A 113 -17.33 -10.07 15.25
N PHE A 114 -16.65 -10.57 14.21
CA PHE A 114 -17.21 -10.54 12.85
C PHE A 114 -18.39 -11.51 12.62
N MET A 115 -18.44 -12.65 13.32
CA MET A 115 -19.51 -13.63 13.14
C MET A 115 -20.60 -13.60 14.22
N HIS A 116 -20.35 -13.01 15.39
CA HIS A 116 -21.32 -12.96 16.50
C HIS A 116 -22.05 -11.62 16.67
N ILE A 117 -21.80 -10.62 15.81
CA ILE A 117 -22.68 -9.45 15.74
C ILE A 117 -23.91 -9.84 14.88
N PRO A 118 -25.10 -9.99 15.48
CA PRO A 118 -26.33 -10.03 14.70
C PRO A 118 -26.47 -8.69 13.97
N GLN A 119 -26.55 -8.77 12.64
CA GLN A 119 -26.89 -7.63 11.80
C GLN A 119 -28.42 -7.53 11.84
N ASP A 120 -28.93 -6.81 12.84
CA ASP A 120 -30.17 -6.04 12.67
C ASP A 120 -29.77 -4.60 12.31
#